data_AF-A0A1C0SXF4-F1
#
_entry.id   AF-A0A1C0SXF4-F1
#
_cell.length_a   1.000
_cell.length_b   1.000
_cell.length_c   1.000
_cell.angle_alpha   90.00
_cell.angle_beta   90.00
_cell.angle_gamma   90.00
#
_symmetry.space_group_name_H-M   'P 1'
#
loop_
_entity.id
_entity.type
_entity.pdbx_description
1 polymer ?
#
loop_
_entity_poly.entity_id
_entity_poly.type
_entity_poly.pdbx_seq_one_letter_code
_entity_poly.pdbx_strand_id
1 'polypeptide(L)'
;MNVIIPPFAPGCFGSALAFDDQAPVCSVCKFAESCRPLHEHNLQILRDRVGVKGKGSKKAKNPLVDRPPADPAKLTVPKKVQELVDKLDKSNLRVTESFTKGVNPFASSSSFLKIAGHLLLKLRQPLDRQTLAYAFTSKLGWTEGTADSHARMTIQALTHIGAVVNIDGLISLRRG
;
A
#
# COMPACT_ATOMS: atom_id res chain seq x y z
N MET A 1 32.23 -3.81 28.66
CA MET A 1 31.67 -3.12 29.84
C MET A 1 30.83 -4.14 30.59
N ASN A 2 31.01 -4.29 31.91
CA ASN A 2 30.11 -5.13 32.68
C ASN A 2 28.77 -4.41 32.82
N VAL A 3 27.74 -4.95 32.18
CA VAL A 3 26.37 -4.43 32.25
C VAL A 3 25.78 -4.86 33.59
N ILE A 4 25.50 -3.91 34.47
CA ILE A 4 24.82 -4.17 35.75
C ILE A 4 23.33 -3.95 35.52
N ILE A 5 22.55 -5.03 35.55
CA ILE A 5 21.08 -4.97 35.46
C ILE A 5 20.55 -4.73 36.88
N PRO A 6 19.83 -3.62 37.14
CA PRO A 6 19.32 -3.34 38.47
C PRO A 6 18.20 -4.33 38.84
N PRO A 7 18.03 -4.65 40.15
CA PRO A 7 16.90 -5.46 40.60
C PRO A 7 15.58 -4.77 40.24
N PHE A 8 14.59 -5.57 39.79
CA PHE A 8 13.28 -5.10 39.30
C PHE A 8 13.33 -4.27 38.00
N ALA A 9 14.36 -4.43 37.18
CA ALA A 9 14.36 -3.90 35.82
C ALA A 9 13.22 -4.53 34.99
N PRO A 10 12.43 -3.73 34.25
CA PRO A 10 11.42 -4.27 33.33
C PRO A 10 12.10 -5.01 32.18
N GLY A 11 11.39 -5.95 31.53
CA GLY A 11 11.93 -6.74 30.41
C GLY A 11 12.37 -5.90 29.20
N CYS A 12 11.94 -4.64 29.10
CA CYS A 12 12.39 -3.69 28.09
C CYS A 12 13.70 -2.97 28.43
N PHE A 13 14.25 -3.14 29.64
CA PHE A 13 15.43 -2.42 30.12
C PHE A 13 16.65 -2.69 29.22
N GLY A 14 17.20 -1.62 28.65
CA GLY A 14 18.34 -1.67 27.74
C GLY A 14 18.08 -2.34 26.40
N SER A 15 16.82 -2.64 26.05
CA SER A 15 16.51 -3.33 24.80
C SER A 15 16.93 -2.52 23.59
N ALA A 16 17.65 -3.15 22.65
CA ALA A 16 18.06 -2.54 21.38
C ALA A 16 16.89 -2.11 20.48
N LEU A 17 15.69 -2.68 20.68
CA LEU A 17 14.53 -2.46 19.81
C LEU A 17 13.36 -1.76 20.48
N ALA A 18 13.26 -1.83 21.82
CA ALA A 18 12.08 -1.36 22.55
C ALA A 18 12.27 -0.03 23.27
N PHE A 19 13.51 0.44 23.43
CA PHE A 19 13.78 1.76 24.02
C PHE A 19 13.54 2.86 22.98
N ASP A 20 12.77 3.88 23.39
CA ASP A 20 12.48 5.08 22.61
C ASP A 20 12.38 6.27 23.57
N ASP A 21 13.23 7.28 23.40
CA ASP A 21 13.30 8.42 24.31
C ASP A 21 12.09 9.37 24.20
N GLN A 22 11.32 9.27 23.11
CA GLN A 22 10.10 10.03 22.90
C GLN A 22 8.84 9.28 23.36
N ALA A 23 8.94 7.97 23.61
CA ALA A 23 7.80 7.18 24.02
C ALA A 23 7.36 7.55 25.46
N PRO A 24 6.05 7.75 25.71
CA PRO A 24 5.53 8.08 27.04
C PRO A 24 5.92 7.07 28.12
N VAL A 25 6.11 5.80 27.75
CA VAL A 25 6.50 4.72 28.65
C VAL A 25 7.95 4.89 29.13
N CYS A 26 8.85 5.35 28.26
CA CYS A 26 10.25 5.55 28.61
C CYS A 26 10.46 6.87 29.36
N SER A 27 9.69 7.91 29.06
CA SER A 27 9.82 9.22 29.73
C SER A 27 9.41 9.18 31.21
N VAL A 28 8.46 8.31 31.59
CA VAL A 28 8.02 8.14 32.99
C VAL A 28 8.80 7.06 33.75
N CYS A 29 9.68 6.32 33.07
CA CYS A 29 10.38 5.19 33.67
C CYS A 29 11.54 5.65 34.55
N LYS A 30 11.59 5.18 35.81
CA LYS A 30 12.68 5.48 36.77
C LYS A 30 14.07 5.04 36.30
N PHE A 31 14.13 4.16 35.30
CA PHE A 31 15.37 3.61 34.75
C PHE A 31 15.79 4.28 33.44
N ALA A 32 15.11 5.33 32.97
CA ALA A 32 15.34 5.92 31.65
C ALA A 32 16.80 6.35 31.42
N GLU A 33 17.42 6.96 32.43
CA GLU A 33 18.80 7.46 32.35
C GLU A 33 19.85 6.36 32.18
N SER A 34 19.67 5.22 32.88
CA SER A 34 20.56 4.06 32.77
C SER A 34 20.22 3.17 31.57
N CYS A 35 18.99 3.26 31.05
CA CYS A 35 18.52 2.49 29.91
C CYS A 35 19.11 3.00 28.58
N ARG A 36 19.27 4.32 28.41
CA ARG A 36 19.81 4.95 27.19
C ARG A 36 21.20 4.44 26.79
N PRO A 37 22.25 4.49 27.65
CA PRO A 37 23.58 4.02 27.26
C PRO A 37 23.60 2.50 26.99
N LEU A 38 22.77 1.74 27.71
CA LEU A 38 22.67 0.30 27.51
C LEU A 38 21.97 -0.07 26.19
N HIS A 39 20.92 0.67 25.82
CA HIS A 39 20.27 0.56 24.52
C HIS A 39 21.26 0.80 23.38
N GLU A 40 22.04 1.88 23.44
CA GLU A 40 23.02 2.21 22.40
C GLU A 40 24.09 1.12 22.25
N HIS A 41 24.56 0.57 23.37
CA HIS A 41 25.52 -0.55 23.37
C HIS A 41 24.93 -1.81 22.72
N ASN A 42 23.72 -2.20 23.13
CA ASN A 42 23.04 -3.38 22.60
C ASN A 42 22.67 -3.21 21.12
N LEU A 43 22.31 -2.00 20.71
CA LEU A 43 22.05 -1.67 19.32
C LEU A 43 23.31 -1.79 18.46
N GLN A 44 24.47 -1.40 18.99
CA GLN A 44 25.75 -1.57 18.31
C GLN A 44 26.10 -3.06 18.16
N ILE A 45 25.98 -3.85 19.22
CA ILE A 45 26.19 -5.31 19.17
C ILE A 45 25.27 -5.97 18.13
N LEU A 46 24.00 -5.56 18.09
CA LEU A 46 23.02 -6.11 17.15
C LEU A 46 23.37 -5.74 15.70
N ARG A 47 23.84 -4.50 15.45
CA ARG A 47 24.32 -4.08 14.13
C ARG A 47 25.54 -4.87 13.69
N ASP A 48 26.50 -5.08 14.60
CA ASP A 48 27.72 -5.83 14.33
C ASP A 48 27.38 -7.30 14.00
N ARG A 49 26.45 -7.93 14.74
CA ARG A 49 25.98 -9.29 14.49
C ARG A 49 25.27 -9.43 13.13
N VAL A 50 24.48 -8.44 12.73
CA VAL A 50 23.69 -8.48 11.49
C VAL A 50 24.46 -7.89 10.28
N GLY A 51 25.68 -7.38 10.49
CA GLY A 51 26.52 -6.84 9.42
C GLY A 51 26.04 -5.49 8.86
N VAL A 52 25.22 -4.75 9.61
CA VAL A 52 24.70 -3.44 9.18
C VAL A 52 25.75 -2.36 9.43
N LYS A 53 26.41 -1.89 8.37
CA LYS A 53 27.42 -0.82 8.45
C LYS A 53 26.75 0.57 8.47
N GLY A 54 26.96 1.33 9.54
CA GLY A 54 26.59 2.74 9.68
C GLY A 54 25.41 3.01 10.62
N LYS A 55 25.27 4.27 11.07
CA LYS A 55 24.04 4.75 11.72
C LYS A 55 22.95 4.70 10.65
N GLY A 56 22.04 3.72 10.75
CA GLY A 56 20.94 3.53 9.81
C GLY A 56 20.34 4.89 9.46
N SER A 57 20.41 5.26 8.17
CA SER A 57 19.90 6.55 7.74
C SER A 57 18.44 6.67 8.19
N LYS A 58 18.04 7.83 8.70
CA LYS A 58 16.62 8.19 8.96
C LYS A 58 15.74 8.13 7.69
N LYS A 59 16.23 7.56 6.60
CA LYS A 59 15.57 7.37 5.30
C LYS A 59 15.07 5.95 5.05
N ALA A 60 15.10 5.04 6.03
CA ALA A 60 14.10 3.99 6.05
C ALA A 60 12.76 4.64 6.44
N LYS A 61 12.13 5.35 5.48
CA LYS A 61 10.79 5.89 5.63
C LYS A 61 9.89 4.71 5.94
N ASN A 62 9.52 4.54 7.20
CA ASN A 62 8.38 3.73 7.56
C ASN A 62 7.18 4.40 6.86
N PRO A 63 6.49 3.76 5.90
CA PRO A 63 5.45 4.39 5.06
C PRO A 63 4.21 4.89 5.83
N LEU A 64 4.26 4.88 7.16
CA LEU A 64 3.17 5.11 8.08
C LEU A 64 3.31 6.40 8.91
N VAL A 65 4.47 7.09 8.89
CA VAL A 65 4.72 8.21 9.82
C VAL A 65 4.26 9.57 9.28
N ASP A 66 4.11 9.74 7.96
CA ASP A 66 3.60 10.98 7.35
C ASP A 66 2.26 10.75 6.63
N ARG A 67 1.25 10.25 7.33
CA ARG A 67 -0.13 10.43 6.86
C ARG A 67 -0.77 11.53 7.70
N PRO A 68 -1.09 12.72 7.14
CA PRO A 68 -1.98 13.65 7.83
C PRO A 68 -3.26 12.88 8.21
N PRO A 69 -3.91 13.21 9.34
CA PRO A 69 -5.11 12.51 9.79
C PRO A 69 -6.11 12.53 8.64
N ALA A 70 -6.36 11.36 8.06
CA ALA A 70 -7.29 11.22 6.96
C ALA A 70 -8.67 11.56 7.53
N ASP A 71 -9.29 12.61 6.99
CA ASP A 71 -10.72 12.83 7.16
C ASP A 71 -11.43 11.51 6.81
N PRO A 72 -12.19 10.90 7.74
CA PRO A 72 -12.78 9.57 7.55
C PRO A 72 -13.78 9.51 6.38
N ALA A 73 -14.15 10.65 5.81
CA ALA A 73 -15.05 10.78 4.65
C ALA A 73 -14.34 10.93 3.29
N LYS A 74 -13.02 11.17 3.25
CA LYS A 74 -12.28 11.19 1.98
C LYS A 74 -11.66 9.82 1.75
N LEU A 75 -12.24 9.05 0.84
CA LEU A 75 -11.56 7.92 0.19
C LEU A 75 -10.25 8.45 -0.42
N THR A 76 -9.16 8.45 0.34
CA THR A 76 -7.84 8.84 -0.16
C THR A 76 -7.35 7.72 -1.07
N VAL A 77 -7.70 7.83 -2.35
CA VAL A 77 -7.23 6.93 -3.39
C VAL A 77 -5.71 7.10 -3.51
N PRO A 78 -4.92 6.02 -3.70
CA PRO A 78 -3.48 6.14 -3.89
C PRO A 78 -3.14 7.11 -5.04
N LYS A 79 -2.08 7.91 -4.90
CA LYS A 79 -1.72 8.97 -5.87
C LYS A 79 -1.70 8.49 -7.33
N LYS A 80 -1.17 7.30 -7.60
CA LYS A 80 -1.14 6.71 -8.95
C LYS A 80 -2.53 6.39 -9.50
N VAL A 81 -3.48 6.04 -8.64
CA VAL A 81 -4.88 5.81 -9.04
C VAL A 81 -5.55 7.14 -9.32
N GLN A 82 -5.28 8.16 -8.52
CA GLN A 82 -5.79 9.51 -8.76
C GLN A 82 -5.28 10.06 -10.10
N GLU A 83 -3.99 9.90 -10.41
CA GLU A 83 -3.43 10.25 -11.72
C GLU A 83 -4.10 9.49 -12.88
N LEU A 84 -4.45 8.22 -12.67
CA LEU A 84 -5.18 7.42 -13.66
C LEU A 84 -6.61 7.91 -13.84
N VAL A 85 -7.31 8.25 -12.76
CA VAL A 85 -8.66 8.82 -12.78
C VAL A 85 -8.65 10.17 -13.49
N ASP A 86 -7.74 11.07 -13.11
CA ASP A 86 -7.59 12.39 -13.74
C ASP A 86 -7.32 12.27 -15.25
N LYS A 87 -6.54 11.26 -15.65
CA LYS A 87 -6.28 10.97 -17.07
C LYS A 87 -7.53 10.48 -17.80
N LEU A 88 -8.35 9.66 -17.14
CA LEU A 88 -9.61 9.16 -17.69
C LEU A 88 -10.63 10.28 -17.83
N ASP A 89 -10.75 11.16 -16.82
CA ASP A 89 -11.65 12.32 -16.87
C ASP A 89 -11.23 13.29 -17.98
N LYS A 90 -9.91 13.53 -18.15
CA LYS A 90 -9.38 14.35 -19.26
C LYS A 90 -9.59 13.73 -20.63
N SER A 91 -9.72 12.41 -20.73
CA SER A 91 -9.84 11.72 -22.02
C SER A 91 -11.22 11.87 -22.69
N ASN A 92 -12.15 12.60 -22.05
CA ASN A 92 -13.52 12.83 -22.53
C ASN A 92 -14.24 11.53 -22.96
N LEU A 93 -13.86 10.40 -22.34
CA LEU A 93 -14.45 9.10 -22.60
C LEU A 93 -15.74 8.98 -21.79
N ARG A 94 -16.86 8.76 -22.46
CA ARG A 94 -18.12 8.40 -21.80
C ARG A 94 -18.11 6.92 -21.44
N VAL A 95 -17.34 6.58 -20.40
CA VAL A 95 -17.04 5.19 -20.00
C VAL A 95 -18.32 4.42 -19.68
N THR A 96 -19.20 4.99 -18.87
CA THR A 96 -20.48 4.38 -18.46
C THR A 96 -21.42 4.13 -19.64
N GLU A 97 -21.64 5.14 -20.49
CA GLU A 97 -22.49 5.03 -21.68
C GLU A 97 -21.94 4.04 -22.72
N SER A 98 -20.62 3.93 -22.83
CA SER A 98 -19.99 3.00 -23.77
C SER A 98 -20.20 1.56 -23.31
N PHE A 99 -20.04 1.30 -22.02
CA PHE A 99 -20.27 -0.02 -21.44
C PHE A 99 -21.74 -0.46 -21.55
N THR A 100 -22.72 0.44 -21.38
CA THR A 100 -24.14 0.10 -21.57
C THR A 100 -24.46 -0.23 -23.03
N LYS A 101 -23.77 0.40 -23.99
CA LYS A 101 -23.86 0.07 -25.43
C LYS A 101 -23.11 -1.21 -25.82
N GLY A 102 -22.44 -1.87 -24.88
CA GLY A 102 -21.63 -3.07 -25.16
C GLY A 102 -20.31 -2.77 -25.88
N VAL A 103 -19.87 -1.51 -25.92
CA VAL A 103 -18.65 -1.06 -26.59
C VAL A 103 -17.56 -0.82 -25.55
N ASN A 104 -16.34 -1.29 -25.82
CA ASN A 104 -15.21 -1.07 -24.91
C ASN A 104 -14.71 0.39 -25.04
N PRO A 105 -14.89 1.25 -24.02
CA PRO A 105 -14.42 2.64 -24.07
C PRO A 105 -12.90 2.76 -24.13
N PHE A 106 -12.19 1.70 -23.77
CA PHE A 106 -10.74 1.68 -23.63
C PHE A 106 -10.01 1.14 -24.87
N ALA A 107 -10.71 0.93 -25.98
CA ALA A 107 -10.15 0.33 -27.19
C ALA A 107 -8.91 1.05 -27.75
N SER A 108 -8.86 2.38 -27.63
CA SER A 108 -7.77 3.27 -28.03
C SER A 108 -6.90 3.76 -26.85
N SER A 109 -7.15 3.28 -25.63
CA SER A 109 -6.46 3.71 -24.42
C SER A 109 -5.29 2.77 -24.04
N SER A 110 -4.80 2.85 -22.81
CA SER A 110 -3.76 1.95 -22.30
C SER A 110 -4.15 0.47 -22.42
N SER A 111 -3.19 -0.36 -22.79
CA SER A 111 -3.36 -1.78 -23.08
C SER A 111 -4.04 -2.59 -21.96
N PHE A 112 -3.71 -2.30 -20.70
CA PHE A 112 -4.32 -2.99 -19.55
C PHE A 112 -5.80 -2.62 -19.35
N LEU A 113 -6.19 -1.35 -19.54
CA LEU A 113 -7.59 -0.93 -19.49
C LEU A 113 -8.39 -1.52 -20.65
N LYS A 114 -7.78 -1.64 -21.83
CA LYS A 114 -8.39 -2.32 -22.97
C LYS A 114 -8.74 -3.77 -22.63
N ILE A 115 -7.82 -4.49 -21.99
CA ILE A 115 -8.06 -5.87 -21.52
C ILE A 115 -9.16 -5.90 -20.47
N ALA A 116 -9.08 -5.05 -19.45
CA ALA A 116 -10.08 -4.99 -18.38
C ALA A 116 -11.49 -4.71 -18.91
N GLY A 117 -11.63 -3.71 -19.79
CA GLY A 117 -12.90 -3.38 -20.43
C GLY A 117 -13.44 -4.51 -21.32
N HIS A 118 -12.56 -5.23 -22.01
CA HIS A 118 -12.97 -6.38 -22.81
C HIS A 118 -13.48 -7.53 -21.94
N LEU A 119 -12.80 -7.82 -20.83
CA LEU A 119 -13.22 -8.86 -19.88
C LEU A 119 -14.56 -8.50 -19.24
N LEU A 120 -14.74 -7.25 -18.81
CA LEU A 120 -16.00 -6.77 -18.22
C LEU A 120 -17.20 -6.91 -19.16
N LEU A 121 -16.99 -6.75 -20.47
CA LEU A 121 -18.03 -6.88 -21.48
C LEU A 121 -18.34 -8.33 -21.85
N LYS A 122 -17.31 -9.19 -21.89
CA LYS A 122 -17.46 -10.58 -22.37
C LYS A 122 -17.79 -11.56 -21.26
N LEU A 123 -17.32 -11.32 -20.04
CA LEU A 123 -17.58 -12.18 -18.91
C LEU A 123 -18.88 -11.75 -18.22
N ARG A 124 -19.80 -12.71 -18.04
CA ARG A 124 -21.04 -12.49 -17.30
C ARG A 124 -20.86 -12.57 -15.79
N GLN A 125 -19.72 -13.10 -15.34
CA GLN A 125 -19.39 -13.26 -13.93
C GLN A 125 -18.62 -12.02 -13.42
N PRO A 126 -18.74 -11.71 -12.12
CA PRO A 126 -17.90 -10.69 -11.50
C PRO A 126 -16.41 -11.00 -11.68
N LEU A 127 -15.60 -9.99 -11.92
CA LEU A 127 -14.15 -10.12 -12.05
C LEU A 127 -13.49 -9.83 -10.72
N ASP A 128 -12.63 -10.73 -10.28
CA ASP A 128 -11.80 -10.52 -9.12
C ASP A 128 -10.41 -9.98 -9.52
N ARG A 129 -9.66 -9.56 -8.50
CA ARG A 129 -8.28 -9.08 -8.67
C ARG A 129 -7.38 -10.13 -9.33
N GLN A 130 -7.48 -11.40 -8.95
CA GLN A 130 -6.58 -12.44 -9.43
C GLN A 130 -6.82 -12.74 -10.91
N THR A 131 -8.08 -12.78 -11.36
CA THR A 131 -8.41 -12.95 -12.78
C THR A 131 -7.87 -11.79 -13.62
N LEU A 132 -7.98 -10.54 -13.15
CA LEU A 132 -7.39 -9.40 -13.85
C LEU A 132 -5.86 -9.47 -13.89
N ALA A 133 -5.22 -9.79 -12.77
CA ALA A 133 -3.77 -9.94 -12.72
C ALA A 133 -3.30 -11.04 -13.68
N TYR A 134 -3.97 -12.19 -13.69
CA TYR A 134 -3.69 -13.29 -14.62
C TYR A 134 -3.88 -12.88 -16.09
N ALA A 135 -4.92 -12.09 -16.39
CA ALA A 135 -5.11 -11.57 -17.75
C ALA A 135 -3.98 -10.60 -18.16
N PHE A 136 -3.48 -9.79 -17.23
CA PHE A 136 -2.37 -8.88 -17.49
C PHE A 136 -1.04 -9.61 -17.67
N THR A 137 -0.74 -10.63 -16.86
CA THR A 137 0.47 -11.44 -17.06
C THR A 137 0.41 -12.18 -18.39
N SER A 138 -0.71 -12.84 -18.70
CA SER A 138 -0.86 -13.64 -19.92
C SER A 138 -0.90 -12.83 -21.22
N LYS A 139 -1.50 -11.63 -21.22
CA LYS A 139 -1.64 -10.80 -22.44
C LYS A 139 -0.58 -9.73 -22.59
N LEU A 140 0.01 -9.23 -21.50
CA LEU A 140 1.01 -8.15 -21.54
C LEU A 140 2.42 -8.64 -21.21
N GLY A 141 2.59 -9.90 -20.79
CA GLY A 141 3.88 -10.45 -20.39
C GLY A 141 4.46 -9.81 -19.12
N TRP A 142 3.61 -9.22 -18.28
CA TRP A 142 4.04 -8.56 -17.05
C TRP A 142 4.40 -9.55 -15.95
N THR A 143 5.28 -9.13 -15.04
CA THR A 143 5.55 -9.87 -13.80
C THR A 143 4.33 -9.86 -12.89
N GLU A 144 4.18 -10.90 -12.07
CA GLU A 144 3.02 -11.06 -11.17
C GLU A 144 2.81 -9.85 -10.27
N GLY A 145 3.87 -9.30 -9.67
CA GLY A 145 3.77 -8.12 -8.80
C GLY A 145 3.32 -6.84 -9.55
N THR A 146 3.75 -6.69 -10.81
CA THR A 146 3.35 -5.55 -11.65
C THR A 146 1.89 -5.69 -12.08
N ALA A 147 1.50 -6.88 -12.51
CA ALA A 147 0.13 -7.20 -12.89
C ALA A 147 -0.84 -7.04 -11.72
N ASP A 148 -0.49 -7.53 -10.53
CA ASP A 148 -1.33 -7.39 -9.34
C ASP A 148 -1.55 -5.92 -8.95
N SER A 149 -0.47 -5.12 -9.00
CA SER A 149 -0.54 -3.68 -8.71
C SER A 149 -1.48 -2.96 -9.67
N HIS A 150 -1.37 -3.26 -10.97
CA HIS A 150 -2.26 -2.66 -11.98
C HIS A 150 -3.69 -3.17 -11.89
N ALA A 151 -3.91 -4.43 -11.50
CA ALA A 151 -5.26 -4.96 -11.27
C ALA A 151 -5.97 -4.20 -10.15
N ARG A 152 -5.30 -3.99 -9.02
CA ARG A 152 -5.81 -3.16 -7.91
C ARG A 152 -6.11 -1.73 -8.35
N MET A 153 -5.17 -1.11 -9.07
CA MET A 153 -5.36 0.25 -9.59
C MET A 153 -6.56 0.34 -10.53
N THR A 154 -6.74 -0.64 -11.40
CA THR A 154 -7.85 -0.70 -12.36
C THR A 154 -9.19 -0.80 -11.64
N ILE A 155 -9.30 -1.72 -10.67
CA ILE A 155 -10.51 -1.87 -9.86
C ILE A 155 -10.87 -0.55 -9.17
N GLN A 156 -9.90 0.09 -8.51
CA GLN A 156 -10.13 1.35 -7.80
C GLN A 156 -10.52 2.49 -8.74
N ALA A 157 -9.83 2.65 -9.87
CA ALA A 157 -10.13 3.70 -10.84
C ALA A 157 -11.52 3.54 -11.48
N LEU A 158 -11.88 2.33 -11.90
CA LEU A 158 -13.19 2.06 -12.52
C LEU A 158 -14.34 2.20 -11.51
N THR A 159 -14.09 1.82 -10.24
CA THR A 159 -15.07 2.02 -9.16
C THR A 159 -15.28 3.51 -8.91
N HIS A 160 -14.19 4.29 -8.86
CA HIS A 160 -14.24 5.74 -8.62
C HIS A 160 -15.00 6.50 -9.72
N ILE A 161 -14.81 6.13 -10.98
CA ILE A 161 -15.52 6.73 -12.13
C ILE A 161 -16.98 6.24 -12.21
N GLY A 162 -17.38 5.28 -11.38
CA GLY A 162 -18.74 4.75 -11.34
C GLY A 162 -19.08 3.81 -12.50
N ALA A 163 -18.08 3.31 -13.22
CA ALA A 163 -18.26 2.38 -14.34
C ALA A 163 -18.60 0.95 -13.88
N VAL A 164 -18.15 0.57 -12.69
CA VAL A 164 -18.34 -0.76 -12.09
C VAL A 164 -18.88 -0.65 -10.67
N VAL A 165 -19.62 -1.67 -10.25
CA VAL A 165 -19.96 -1.91 -8.86
C VAL A 165 -18.90 -2.85 -8.29
N ASN A 166 -18.34 -2.49 -7.13
CA ASN A 166 -17.33 -3.27 -6.42
C ASN A 166 -17.93 -3.80 -5.12
N ILE A 167 -18.01 -5.12 -4.99
CA ILE A 167 -18.46 -5.83 -3.79
C ILE A 167 -17.32 -6.73 -3.35
N ASP A 168 -16.69 -6.41 -2.22
CA ASP A 168 -15.58 -7.19 -1.64
C ASP A 168 -14.42 -7.51 -2.62
N GLY A 169 -14.13 -6.60 -3.54
CA GLY A 169 -13.05 -6.77 -4.53
C GLY A 169 -13.47 -7.50 -5.80
N LEU A 170 -14.73 -7.88 -5.91
CA LEU A 170 -15.36 -8.35 -7.14
C LEU A 170 -16.01 -7.18 -7.87
N ILE A 171 -15.57 -6.92 -9.10
CA ILE A 171 -16.14 -5.87 -9.94
C ILE A 171 -17.10 -6.44 -10.99
N SER A 172 -18.20 -5.74 -11.19
CA SER A 172 -19.16 -6.03 -12.26
C SER A 172 -19.61 -4.72 -12.91
N LEU A 173 -20.00 -4.77 -14.19
CA LEU A 173 -20.54 -3.59 -14.86
C LEU A 173 -21.81 -3.13 -14.16
N ARG A 174 -21.92 -1.82 -13.92
CA ARG A 174 -23.16 -1.22 -13.44
C ARG A 174 -24.17 -1.26 -14.58
N ARG A 175 -25.06 -2.26 -14.56
CA ARG A 175 -26.21 -2.30 -15.47
C ARG A 175 -27.24 -1.33 -14.93
N GLY A 176 -27.43 -0.22 -15.66
CA GLY A 176 -28.55 0.70 -15.44
C GLY A 176 -29.87 0.07 -15.85
#